data_AF-A0A353G3Q7-F1
#
_entry.id   AF-A0A353G3Q7-F1
#
_cell.length_a   1.000
_cell.length_b   1.000
_cell.length_c   1.000
_cell.angle_alpha   90.00
_cell.angle_beta   90.00
_cell.angle_gamma   90.00
#
_symmetry.space_group_name_H-M   'P 1'
#
loop_
_entity.id
_entity.type
_entity.pdbx_description
1 polymer ?
#
loop_
_entity_poly.entity_id
_entity_poly.type
_entity_poly.pdbx_seq_one_letter_code
_entity_poly.pdbx_strand_id
1 'polypeptide(L)' 'MSGDNPLEHWALARAHTIMLHEGMNLMNAAQWLDKKQMVRSSQQLRDAIRQSLLEAVTLETNRSISKQASDQT' A
#
# COMPACT_ATOMS: atom_id res chain seq x y z
N MET A 1 -13.05 18.42 14.65
CA MET A 1 -13.34 17.75 13.37
C MET A 1 -12.00 17.26 12.85
N SER A 2 -11.75 15.97 13.03
CA SER A 2 -10.43 15.34 12.81
C SER A 2 -9.92 15.59 11.39
N GLY A 3 -8.64 15.88 11.28
CA GLY A 3 -8.00 16.21 10.01
C GLY A 3 -8.05 15.04 9.03
N ASP A 4 -8.82 15.21 7.95
CA ASP A 4 -8.69 14.39 6.76
C ASP A 4 -7.32 14.65 6.14
N ASN A 5 -6.29 13.94 6.60
CA ASN A 5 -5.03 13.87 5.89
C ASN A 5 -5.26 12.96 4.68
N PRO A 6 -5.30 13.48 3.44
CA PRO A 6 -5.61 12.68 2.27
C PRO A 6 -4.61 11.53 2.05
N LEU A 7 -3.37 11.67 2.55
CA LEU A 7 -2.38 10.58 2.53
C LEU A 7 -2.75 9.46 3.50
N GLU A 8 -3.22 9.81 4.70
CA GLU A 8 -3.64 8.83 5.70
C GLU A 8 -4.85 8.04 5.21
N HIS A 9 -5.84 8.74 4.62
CA HIS A 9 -6.99 8.09 4.01
C HIS A 9 -6.60 7.14 2.87
N TRP A 10 -5.72 7.59 1.97
CA TRP A 10 -5.18 6.74 0.90
C TRP A 10 -4.42 5.54 1.46
N ALA A 11 -3.56 5.74 2.46
CA ALA A 11 -2.75 4.69 3.06
C ALA A 11 -3.63 3.61 3.70
N LEU A 12 -4.70 4.01 4.41
CA LEU A 12 -5.67 3.10 5.00
C LEU A 12 -6.39 2.27 3.93
N ALA A 13 -6.90 2.92 2.87
CA ALA A 13 -7.56 2.21 1.78
C ALA A 13 -6.61 1.23 1.06
N ARG A 14 -5.35 1.64 0.88
CA ARG A 14 -4.31 0.81 0.26
C ARG A 14 -3.97 -0.41 1.12
N ALA A 15 -3.75 -0.21 2.42
CA ALA A 15 -3.47 -1.28 3.36
C ALA A 15 -4.62 -2.30 3.42
N HIS A 16 -5.87 -1.82 3.45
CA HIS A 16 -7.04 -2.69 3.44
C HIS A 16 -7.12 -3.56 2.17
N THR A 17 -6.84 -2.98 1.01
CA THR A 17 -6.82 -3.71 -0.27
C THR A 17 -5.76 -4.81 -0.28
N ILE A 18 -4.55 -4.53 0.22
CA ILE A 18 -3.46 -5.51 0.31
C ILE A 18 -3.82 -6.65 1.25
N MET A 19 -4.38 -6.32 2.41
CA MET A 19 -4.80 -7.31 3.40
C MET A 19 -5.85 -8.25 2.81
N LEU A 20 -6.86 -7.71 2.11
CA LEU A 20 -7.89 -8.53 1.49
C LEU A 20 -7.31 -9.42 0.39
N HIS A 21 -6.53 -8.92 -0.55
CA HIS A 21 -6.06 -9.75 -1.66
C HIS A 21 -4.90 -10.67 -1.28
N GLU A 22 -3.81 -10.09 -0.83
CA GLU A 22 -2.57 -10.84 -0.59
C GLU A 22 -2.60 -11.58 0.73
N GLY A 23 -3.21 -10.98 1.76
CA GLY A 23 -3.38 -11.62 3.07
C GLY A 23 -4.29 -12.84 3.00
N MET A 24 -5.45 -12.76 2.31
CA MET A 24 -6.32 -13.93 2.14
C MET A 24 -5.65 -15.04 1.32
N ASN A 25 -4.93 -14.70 0.25
CA ASN A 25 -4.20 -15.69 -0.54
C ASN A 25 -3.17 -16.45 0.30
N LEU A 26 -2.42 -15.73 1.13
CA LEU A 26 -1.45 -16.33 2.04
C LEU A 26 -2.13 -17.22 3.09
N MET A 27 -3.24 -16.76 3.68
CA MET A 27 -4.02 -17.55 4.64
C MET A 27 -4.52 -18.85 4.03
N ASN A 28 -5.10 -18.80 2.83
CA ASN A 28 -5.61 -19.97 2.12
C ASN A 28 -4.48 -20.97 1.79
N ALA A 29 -3.33 -20.48 1.32
CA ALA A 29 -2.16 -21.31 1.05
C ALA A 29 -1.66 -22.02 2.33
N ALA A 30 -1.66 -21.32 3.46
CA ALA A 30 -1.29 -21.91 4.75
C ALA A 30 -2.28 -22.98 5.22
N GLN A 31 -3.59 -22.73 5.05
CA GLN A 31 -4.64 -23.70 5.39
C GLN A 31 -4.53 -25.00 4.57
N TRP A 32 -4.13 -24.90 3.31
CA TRP A 32 -3.93 -26.08 2.43
C TRP A 32 -2.57 -26.76 2.63
N LEU A 33 -1.71 -26.25 3.52
CA LEU A 33 -0.33 -26.70 3.72
C LEU A 33 0.51 -26.67 2.44
N ASP A 34 0.13 -25.86 1.45
CA ASP A 34 0.86 -25.72 0.20
C ASP A 34 2.04 -24.77 0.38
N LYS A 35 3.20 -25.34 0.71
CA LYS A 35 4.44 -24.60 0.93
C LYS A 35 4.86 -23.79 -0.31
N LYS A 36 4.61 -24.28 -1.53
CA LYS A 36 5.01 -23.55 -2.75
C LYS A 36 4.12 -22.34 -2.96
N GLN A 37 2.82 -22.51 -2.79
CA GLN A 37 1.84 -21.42 -2.86
C GLN A 37 2.11 -20.39 -1.75
N MET A 38 2.39 -20.85 -0.52
CA MET A 38 2.66 -19.96 0.63
C MET A 38 3.90 -19.09 0.40
N VAL A 39 4.99 -19.64 -0.12
CA VAL A 39 6.20 -18.86 -0.46
C VAL A 39 5.88 -17.81 -1.55
N ARG A 40 5.12 -18.19 -2.57
CA ARG A 40 4.68 -17.27 -3.65
C ARG A 40 3.80 -16.15 -3.10
N SER A 41 2.73 -16.48 -2.37
CA SER A 41 1.81 -15.50 -1.78
C SER A 41 2.50 -14.59 -0.76
N SER A 42 3.48 -15.10 -0.02
CA SER A 42 4.30 -14.29 0.88
C SER A 42 5.16 -13.28 0.12
N GLN A 43 5.71 -13.66 -1.04
CA GLN A 43 6.46 -12.74 -1.89
C GLN A 43 5.53 -11.68 -2.52
N GLN A 44 4.36 -12.08 -3.00
CA GLN A 44 3.36 -11.15 -3.55
C GLN A 44 2.92 -10.10 -2.52
N LEU A 45 2.68 -10.50 -1.28
CA LEU A 45 2.39 -9.58 -0.18
C LEU A 45 3.53 -8.58 0.05
N ARG A 46 4.79 -9.04 0.08
CA ARG A 46 5.95 -8.15 0.22
C ARG A 46 6.06 -7.16 -0.94
N ASP A 47 5.82 -7.61 -2.16
CA ASP A 47 5.90 -6.77 -3.36
C ASP A 47 4.81 -5.70 -3.36
N ALA A 48 3.58 -6.04 -2.95
CA ALA A 48 2.48 -5.09 -2.85
C ALA A 48 2.73 -4.00 -1.79
N ILE A 49 3.31 -4.37 -0.65
CA ILE A 49 3.73 -3.42 0.40
C ILE A 49 4.82 -2.50 -0.14
N ARG A 50 5.86 -3.06 -0.77
CA ARG A 50 6.96 -2.29 -1.36
C ARG A 50 6.44 -1.29 -2.39
N GLN A 51 5.54 -1.74 -3.27
CA GLN A 51 4.94 -0.90 -4.30
C GLN A 51 4.15 0.27 -3.68
N SER A 52 3.40 0.01 -2.60
CA SER A 52 2.65 1.05 -1.89
C SER A 52 3.57 2.09 -1.24
N LEU A 53 4.72 1.68 -0.71
CA LEU A 53 5.70 2.62 -0.17
C LEU A 53 6.29 3.52 -1.26
N LEU A 54 6.59 2.97 -2.45
CA LEU A 54 7.07 3.76 -3.59
C LEU A 54 6.01 4.74 -4.09
N GLU A 55 4.74 4.32 -4.14
CA GLU A 55 3.60 5.18 -4.47
C GLU A 55 3.47 6.32 -3.46
N ALA A 56 3.58 6.05 -2.16
CA ALA A 56 3.51 7.06 -1.10
C ALA A 56 4.60 8.13 -1.24
N VAL A 57 5.85 7.73 -1.50
CA VAL A 57 6.97 8.66 -1.72
C VAL A 57 6.71 9.55 -2.93
N THR A 58 6.18 8.98 -4.01
CA THR A 58 5.84 9.72 -5.23
C THR A 58 4.72 10.72 -4.97
N LEU A 59 3.68 10.33 -4.23
CA LEU A 59 2.57 11.20 -3.85
C LEU A 59 3.03 12.39 -3.00
N GLU A 60 3.90 12.16 -2.02
CA GLU A 60 4.45 13.23 -1.17
C GLU A 60 5.38 14.17 -1.94
N THR A 61 6.16 13.63 -2.89
CA THR A 61 7.00 14.45 -3.79
C THR A 61 6.12 15.36 -4.66
N ASN A 62 5.06 14.81 -5.26
CA ASN A 62 4.13 15.59 -6.09
C ASN A 62 3.37 16.65 -5.28
N ARG A 63 3.00 16.34 -4.03
CA ARG A 63 2.41 17.32 -3.10
C ARG A 63 3.39 18.46 -2.80
N SER A 64 4.67 18.15 -2.64
CA SER A 64 5.71 19.16 -2.36
C SER A 64 5.92 20.10 -3.55
N ILE A 65 5.95 19.55 -4.78
CA ILE A 65 6.09 20.32 -6.03
C ILE A 65 4.88 21.26 -6.23
N SER A 66 3.66 20.76 -6.02
CA SER A 66 2.45 21.56 -6.19
C SER A 66 2.34 22.70 -5.16
N LYS A 67 2.86 22.51 -3.93
CA LYS A 67 2.92 23.55 -2.90
C LYS A 67 3.90 24.69 -3.25
N GLN A 68 5.03 24.37 -3.88
CA GLN A 68 6.01 25.39 -4.31
C GLN A 68 5.51 26.23 -5.49
N ALA A 69 4.72 25.64 -6.39
CA ALA A 69 4.13 26.35 -7.52
C ALA A 69 3.06 27.38 -7.12
N SER A 70 2.32 27.13 -6.03
CA SER A 70 1.29 28.06 -5.53
C SER A 70 1.84 29.26 -4.77
N ASP A 71 3.05 29.18 -4.20
CA ASP A 71 3.66 30.28 -3.42
C ASP A 71 4.36 31.34 -4.31
N GLN A 72 4.33 31.17 -5.63
CA GLN A 72 5.08 32.00 -6.59
C GLN A 72 4.18 32.91 -7.47
N THR A 73 2.87 32.95 -7.21
CA THR A 73 1.89 33.84 -7.86
C THR A 73 1.18 34.70 -6.82
#